data_AF-B4WVL7-F1
#
_entry.id   AF-B4WVL7-F1
#
_cell.length_a   1.000
_cell.length_b   1.000
_cell.length_c   1.000
_cell.angle_alpha   90.00
_cell.angle_beta   90.00
_cell.angle_gamma   90.00
#
_symmetry.space_group_name_H-M   'P 1'
#
loop_
_entity.id
_entity.type
_entity.pdbx_description
1 polymer ?
#
loop_
_entity_poly.entity_id
_entity_poly.type
_entity_poly.pdbx_seq_one_letter_code
_entity_poly.pdbx_strand_id
1 'polypeptide(L)'
;MKRQSKRPDYEALRYTINRARYAKRTGHCKVQWAELKQALVTAWEFGYIRYPGGVKSVRGNTKAGRTILLELAAQFKDAKLVVKTTLKKEYGWTDRLIAKYQLEPDLLVENPHYRRGAAMHLYALNRVKRIASENEVAAELANVLAQRPARKQAAQQAARTRSIAEQERQEAAHQSFHMFLDGLAFIVPTWSVEALLKQALSRYNTFNYGLSASISDDADFLYQIARTYLYYDCTNYEALLQLYDSDRQRADIRAKVEEAVEAAYPNLLERVQMVKARLEGNRL
;
A
#
# COMPACT_ATOMS: atom_id res chain seq x y z
N MET A 1 8.86 -16.74 46.01
CA MET A 1 8.55 -18.17 45.83
C MET A 1 7.83 -18.37 44.50
N LYS A 2 8.51 -18.88 43.47
CA LYS A 2 7.92 -19.16 42.15
C LYS A 2 7.01 -20.38 42.27
N ARG A 3 5.67 -20.20 42.27
CA ARG A 3 4.76 -21.32 42.02
C ARG A 3 4.82 -21.62 40.53
N GLN A 4 5.70 -22.55 40.15
CA GLN A 4 5.53 -23.28 38.90
C GLN A 4 4.11 -23.88 38.95
N SER A 5 3.18 -23.42 38.12
CA SER A 5 1.99 -24.22 37.85
C SER A 5 2.54 -25.50 37.24
N LYS A 6 2.55 -26.59 38.03
CA LYS A 6 3.07 -27.87 37.58
C LYS A 6 2.25 -28.23 36.35
N ARG A 7 2.90 -28.22 35.17
CA ARG A 7 2.31 -28.85 33.99
C ARG A 7 1.85 -30.24 34.43
N PRO A 8 0.59 -30.61 34.17
CA PRO A 8 0.09 -31.92 34.55
C PRO A 8 1.00 -32.98 33.90
N ASP A 9 1.34 -33.99 34.68
CA ASP A 9 2.27 -35.04 34.27
C ASP A 9 1.73 -35.73 33.01
N TYR A 10 2.46 -35.56 31.92
CA TYR A 10 2.13 -36.14 30.63
C TYR A 10 2.02 -37.65 30.71
N GLU A 11 2.86 -38.31 31.51
CA GLU A 11 2.82 -39.76 31.68
C GLU A 11 1.58 -40.18 32.49
N ALA A 12 1.13 -39.40 33.47
CA ALA A 12 -0.14 -39.65 34.17
C ALA A 12 -1.36 -39.50 33.24
N LEU A 13 -1.37 -38.48 32.37
CA LEU A 13 -2.42 -38.28 31.36
C LEU A 13 -2.43 -39.40 30.32
N ARG A 14 -1.25 -39.75 29.80
CA ARG A 14 -1.04 -40.84 28.84
C ARG A 14 -1.43 -42.19 29.43
N TYR A 15 -1.06 -42.44 30.69
CA TYR A 15 -1.44 -43.65 31.43
C TYR A 15 -2.96 -43.76 31.60
N THR A 16 -3.64 -42.69 31.99
CA THR A 16 -5.10 -42.65 32.13
C THR A 16 -5.81 -42.95 30.79
N ILE A 17 -5.33 -42.35 29.69
CA ILE A 17 -5.86 -42.59 28.34
C ILE A 17 -5.59 -44.04 27.87
N ASN A 18 -4.39 -44.57 28.10
CA ASN A 18 -4.04 -45.93 27.71
C ASN A 18 -4.76 -46.99 28.55
N ARG A 19 -4.96 -46.73 29.85
CA ARG A 19 -5.77 -47.57 30.74
C ARG A 19 -7.22 -47.64 30.27
N ALA A 20 -7.80 -46.53 29.80
CA ALA A 20 -9.14 -46.53 29.20
C ALA A 20 -9.22 -47.33 27.89
N ARG A 21 -8.16 -47.30 27.06
CA ARG A 21 -8.06 -48.14 25.85
C ARG A 21 -7.97 -49.63 26.19
N TYR A 22 -7.16 -49.97 27.20
CA TYR A 22 -6.99 -51.35 27.67
C TYR A 22 -8.27 -51.92 28.30
N ALA A 23 -8.92 -51.14 29.17
CA ALA A 23 -10.23 -51.41 29.76
C ALA A 23 -11.27 -51.80 28.71
N LYS A 24 -11.38 -51.02 27.63
CA LYS A 24 -12.32 -51.28 26.54
C LYS A 24 -11.98 -52.52 25.72
N ARG A 25 -10.70 -52.83 25.55
CA ARG A 25 -10.24 -53.98 24.76
C ARG A 25 -10.39 -55.31 25.50
N THR A 26 -10.24 -55.31 26.81
CA THR A 26 -10.18 -56.53 27.64
C THR A 26 -11.39 -56.72 28.54
N GLY A 27 -12.23 -55.69 28.74
CA GLY A 27 -13.34 -55.72 29.68
C GLY A 27 -12.93 -55.73 31.17
N HIS A 28 -11.62 -55.80 31.47
CA HIS A 28 -11.11 -56.07 32.81
C HIS A 28 -10.85 -54.83 33.69
N CYS A 29 -11.18 -53.62 33.23
CA CYS A 29 -11.00 -52.43 34.06
C CYS A 29 -12.13 -51.42 33.82
N LYS A 30 -12.72 -50.89 34.88
CA LYS A 30 -13.65 -49.75 34.80
C LYS A 30 -12.84 -48.46 34.97
N VAL A 31 -12.66 -47.71 33.89
CA VAL A 31 -12.23 -46.30 33.99
C VAL A 31 -13.49 -45.46 34.10
N GLN A 32 -13.55 -44.60 35.11
CA GLN A 32 -14.69 -43.71 35.29
C GLN A 32 -14.70 -42.68 34.14
N TRP A 33 -15.84 -42.53 33.48
CA TRP A 33 -15.97 -41.65 32.32
C TRP A 33 -15.61 -40.19 32.64
N ALA A 34 -15.87 -39.74 33.86
CA ALA A 34 -15.50 -38.41 34.35
C ALA A 34 -13.98 -38.19 34.37
N GLU A 35 -13.20 -39.20 34.79
CA GLU A 35 -11.74 -39.12 34.87
C GLU A 35 -11.11 -39.03 33.47
N LEU A 36 -11.62 -39.83 32.53
CA LEU A 36 -11.16 -39.79 31.14
C LEU A 36 -11.49 -38.45 30.46
N LYS A 37 -12.68 -37.90 30.73
CA LYS A 37 -13.09 -36.59 30.21
C LYS A 37 -12.19 -35.49 30.75
N GLN A 38 -11.92 -35.49 32.06
CA GLN A 38 -11.02 -34.52 32.67
C GLN A 38 -9.60 -34.64 32.11
N ALA A 39 -9.07 -35.85 31.96
CA ALA A 39 -7.74 -36.08 31.39
C ALA A 39 -7.63 -35.57 29.94
N LEU A 40 -8.66 -35.75 29.11
CA LEU A 40 -8.66 -35.27 27.73
C LEU A 40 -8.80 -33.76 27.63
N VAL A 41 -9.63 -33.14 28.48
CA VAL A 41 -9.71 -31.67 28.60
C VAL A 41 -8.37 -31.09 29.02
N THR A 42 -7.74 -31.64 30.06
CA THR A 42 -6.42 -31.22 30.50
C THR A 42 -5.36 -31.47 29.42
N ALA A 43 -5.40 -32.59 28.70
CA ALA A 43 -4.47 -32.85 27.62
C ALA A 43 -4.62 -31.85 26.45
N TRP A 44 -5.84 -31.41 26.15
CA TRP A 44 -6.11 -30.36 25.17
C TRP A 44 -5.67 -28.97 25.67
N GLU A 45 -6.00 -28.60 26.90
CA GLU A 45 -5.67 -27.31 27.51
C GLU A 45 -4.17 -27.03 27.58
N PHE A 46 -3.37 -28.09 27.73
CA PHE A 46 -1.91 -28.01 27.72
C PHE A 46 -1.27 -28.34 26.36
N GLY A 47 -2.08 -28.46 25.29
CA GLY A 47 -1.60 -28.61 23.91
C GLY A 47 -1.05 -29.99 23.55
N TYR A 48 -1.30 -31.01 24.37
CA TYR A 48 -0.89 -32.40 24.10
C TYR A 48 -1.77 -33.10 23.05
N ILE A 49 -2.93 -32.53 22.71
CA ILE A 49 -3.85 -33.02 21.67
C ILE A 49 -4.19 -31.84 20.74
N ARG A 50 -4.15 -32.05 19.42
CA ARG A 50 -4.49 -31.04 18.39
C ARG A 50 -5.73 -31.46 17.58
N TYR A 51 -6.48 -30.48 17.10
CA TYR A 51 -7.66 -30.71 16.25
C TYR A 51 -7.25 -31.46 14.96
N PRO A 52 -8.08 -32.35 14.42
CA PRO A 52 -7.82 -32.97 13.12
C PRO A 52 -8.15 -31.99 11.99
N GLY A 53 -7.31 -30.96 11.83
CA GLY A 53 -7.35 -30.01 10.72
C GLY A 53 -5.99 -29.76 10.07
N GLY A 54 -4.92 -30.39 10.60
CA GLY A 54 -3.58 -30.27 10.05
C GLY A 54 -2.67 -31.38 10.57
N VAL A 55 -2.59 -32.46 9.78
CA VAL A 55 -1.55 -33.50 9.77
C VAL A 55 -1.45 -34.47 10.98
N LYS A 56 -1.74 -35.75 10.66
CA LYS A 56 -1.47 -37.03 11.34
C LYS A 56 -2.23 -37.36 12.65
N SER A 57 -3.45 -37.84 12.43
CA SER A 57 -4.21 -38.87 13.17
C SER A 57 -3.67 -39.36 14.51
N VAL A 58 -4.42 -39.13 15.59
CA VAL A 58 -4.55 -40.14 16.65
C VAL A 58 -5.33 -41.30 16.03
N ARG A 59 -4.62 -42.34 15.53
CA ARG A 59 -5.25 -43.61 15.14
C ARG A 59 -5.78 -44.29 16.40
N GLY A 60 -7.05 -44.04 16.70
CA GLY A 60 -7.79 -44.73 17.75
C GLY A 60 -9.23 -44.87 17.30
N ASN A 61 -9.50 -45.89 16.48
CA ASN A 61 -10.79 -46.19 15.84
C ASN A 61 -11.84 -46.67 16.85
N THR A 62 -12.12 -45.88 17.89
CA THR A 62 -13.15 -46.20 18.87
C THR A 62 -14.24 -45.12 18.85
N LYS A 63 -15.50 -45.57 18.72
CA LYS A 63 -16.71 -44.72 18.74
C LYS A 63 -16.66 -43.67 19.88
N ALA A 64 -16.12 -44.04 21.04
CA ALA A 64 -15.92 -43.17 22.21
C ALA A 64 -14.93 -42.01 22.01
N GLY A 65 -13.76 -42.23 21.40
CA GLY A 65 -12.80 -41.15 21.10
C GLY A 65 -13.33 -40.18 20.04
N ARG A 66 -14.14 -40.70 19.11
CA ARG A 66 -14.86 -39.90 18.13
C ARG A 66 -15.95 -39.05 18.79
N THR A 67 -16.71 -39.59 19.75
CA THR A 67 -17.71 -38.83 20.53
C THR A 67 -17.09 -37.72 21.36
N ILE A 68 -15.96 -37.94 22.04
CA ILE A 68 -15.30 -36.88 22.85
C ILE A 68 -14.70 -35.79 21.95
N LEU A 69 -14.09 -36.16 20.82
CA LEU A 69 -13.62 -35.19 19.83
C LEU A 69 -14.80 -34.42 19.21
N LEU A 70 -15.97 -35.05 19.05
CA LEU A 70 -17.20 -34.41 18.59
C LEU A 70 -17.84 -33.53 19.68
N GLU A 71 -17.73 -33.87 20.97
CA GLU A 71 -18.19 -33.04 22.11
C GLU A 71 -17.27 -31.84 22.34
N LEU A 72 -15.95 -32.02 22.24
CA LEU A 72 -14.98 -30.91 22.21
C LEU A 72 -15.22 -30.04 20.98
N ALA A 73 -15.36 -30.65 19.79
CA ALA A 73 -15.75 -29.93 18.58
C ALA A 73 -17.09 -29.21 18.74
N ALA A 74 -18.06 -29.76 19.48
CA ALA A 74 -19.34 -29.11 19.78
C ALA A 74 -19.17 -27.94 20.76
N GLN A 75 -18.30 -28.06 21.77
CA GLN A 75 -17.92 -26.96 22.68
C GLN A 75 -17.20 -25.81 21.97
N PHE A 76 -16.51 -26.09 20.85
CA PHE A 76 -15.80 -25.11 20.05
C PHE A 76 -16.48 -24.78 18.71
N LYS A 77 -17.63 -25.38 18.40
CA LYS A 77 -18.40 -25.16 17.17
C LYS A 77 -18.93 -23.73 17.07
N ASP A 78 -19.10 -23.09 18.23
CA ASP A 78 -19.55 -21.70 18.39
C ASP A 78 -18.42 -20.77 18.87
N ALA A 79 -17.16 -21.22 18.87
CA ALA A 79 -16.05 -20.38 19.29
C ALA A 79 -15.83 -19.26 18.27
N LYS A 80 -16.20 -18.04 18.62
CA LYS A 80 -15.92 -16.85 17.82
C LYS A 80 -14.41 -16.76 17.55
N LEU A 81 -14.03 -16.96 16.28
CA LEU A 81 -12.67 -16.77 15.80
C LEU A 81 -12.43 -15.30 15.50
N VAL A 82 -11.28 -14.79 15.92
CA VAL A 82 -10.86 -13.41 15.65
C VAL A 82 -9.50 -13.41 14.98
N VAL A 83 -9.31 -12.50 14.03
CA VAL A 83 -8.03 -12.28 13.37
C VAL A 83 -7.06 -11.53 14.30
N LYS A 84 -5.76 -11.69 14.04
CA LYS A 84 -4.69 -11.02 14.80
C LYS A 84 -4.89 -9.49 14.90
N THR A 85 -5.39 -8.86 13.84
CA THR A 85 -5.68 -7.42 13.80
C THR A 85 -6.78 -7.01 14.79
N THR A 86 -7.82 -7.83 14.94
CA THR A 86 -8.90 -7.64 15.93
C THR A 86 -8.36 -7.80 17.35
N LEU A 87 -7.52 -8.81 17.61
CA LEU A 87 -6.84 -8.97 18.90
C LEU A 87 -6.03 -7.73 19.27
N LYS A 88 -5.27 -7.19 18.30
CA LYS A 88 -4.52 -5.96 18.48
C LYS A 88 -5.44 -4.77 18.75
N LYS A 89 -6.45 -4.52 17.91
CA LYS A 89 -7.27 -3.30 18.02
C LYS A 89 -8.19 -3.31 19.24
N GLU A 90 -8.93 -4.39 19.47
CA GLU A 90 -9.99 -4.43 20.48
C GLU A 90 -9.52 -4.93 21.84
N TYR A 91 -8.56 -5.87 21.86
CA TYR A 91 -8.22 -6.62 23.08
C TYR A 91 -6.85 -6.30 23.67
N GLY A 92 -6.14 -5.27 23.17
CA GLY A 92 -4.88 -4.85 23.78
C GLY A 92 -3.63 -5.64 23.34
N TRP A 93 -3.79 -6.84 22.77
CA TRP A 93 -2.69 -7.74 22.46
C TRP A 93 -1.70 -7.13 21.48
N THR A 94 -0.42 -6.99 21.84
CA THR A 94 0.64 -6.56 20.90
C THR A 94 1.38 -7.79 20.38
N ASP A 95 2.15 -7.66 19.29
CA ASP A 95 2.99 -8.76 18.81
C ASP A 95 3.97 -9.26 19.89
N ARG A 96 4.47 -8.33 20.71
CA ARG A 96 5.29 -8.65 21.88
C ARG A 96 4.53 -9.48 22.92
N LEU A 97 3.29 -9.12 23.24
CA LEU A 97 2.47 -9.89 24.21
C LEU A 97 2.06 -11.25 23.66
N ILE A 98 1.72 -11.33 22.37
CA ILE A 98 1.42 -12.58 21.67
C ILE A 98 2.62 -13.52 21.75
N ALA A 99 3.84 -13.03 21.48
CA ALA A 99 5.05 -13.82 21.60
C ALA A 99 5.39 -14.17 23.06
N LYS A 100 5.31 -13.20 23.99
CA LYS A 100 5.63 -13.37 25.41
C LYS A 100 4.77 -14.47 26.04
N TYR A 101 3.48 -14.46 25.78
CA TYR A 101 2.53 -15.44 26.32
C TYR A 101 2.29 -16.63 25.38
N GLN A 102 3.12 -16.79 24.34
CA GLN A 102 3.10 -17.91 23.40
C GLN A 102 1.69 -18.20 22.86
N LEU A 103 1.00 -17.13 22.47
CA LEU A 103 -0.35 -17.20 21.94
C LEU A 103 -0.28 -17.70 20.49
N GLU A 104 -0.26 -19.03 20.33
CA GLU A 104 -0.29 -19.70 19.02
C GLU A 104 -1.65 -19.52 18.33
N PRO A 105 -1.73 -19.45 16.99
CA PRO A 105 -3.01 -19.44 16.28
C PRO A 105 -3.75 -20.77 16.46
N ASP A 106 -5.08 -20.71 16.58
CA ASP A 106 -5.92 -21.91 16.59
C ASP A 106 -6.18 -22.43 15.17
N LEU A 107 -6.20 -21.52 14.18
CA LEU A 107 -6.37 -21.86 12.78
C LEU A 107 -5.53 -20.93 11.89
N LEU A 108 -4.91 -21.53 10.88
CA LEU A 108 -4.25 -20.83 9.77
C LEU A 108 -5.11 -20.98 8.53
N VAL A 109 -5.46 -19.87 7.89
CA VAL A 109 -6.24 -19.86 6.64
C VAL A 109 -5.54 -19.05 5.57
N GLU A 110 -5.90 -19.25 4.31
CA GLU A 110 -5.38 -18.44 3.22
C GLU A 110 -5.72 -16.96 3.42
N ASN A 111 -4.83 -16.08 2.95
CA ASN A 111 -5.05 -14.65 3.05
C ASN A 111 -6.13 -14.21 2.04
N PRO A 112 -7.23 -13.60 2.49
CA PRO A 112 -8.35 -13.24 1.61
C PRO A 112 -7.98 -12.16 0.59
N HIS A 113 -6.94 -11.35 0.84
CA HIS A 113 -6.53 -10.28 -0.05
C HIS A 113 -5.47 -10.70 -1.06
N TYR A 114 -4.66 -11.72 -0.75
CA TYR A 114 -3.54 -12.14 -1.58
C TYR A 114 -3.41 -13.66 -1.59
N ARG A 115 -3.71 -14.29 -2.73
CA ARG A 115 -3.68 -15.76 -2.87
C ARG A 115 -2.31 -16.38 -2.54
N ARG A 116 -1.21 -15.65 -2.75
CA ARG A 116 0.17 -16.07 -2.41
C ARG A 116 0.74 -15.33 -1.19
N GLY A 117 -0.10 -14.64 -0.42
CA GLY A 117 0.31 -13.92 0.77
C GLY A 117 0.51 -14.83 1.98
N ALA A 118 1.08 -14.26 3.05
CA ALA A 118 1.23 -14.96 4.32
C ALA A 118 -0.15 -15.38 4.89
N ALA A 119 -0.23 -16.62 5.38
CA ALA A 119 -1.45 -17.17 5.95
C ALA A 119 -2.02 -16.31 7.09
N MET A 120 -3.34 -16.14 7.09
CA MET A 120 -4.05 -15.40 8.11
C MET A 120 -4.19 -16.26 9.38
N HIS A 121 -3.88 -15.64 10.52
CA HIS A 121 -3.90 -16.27 11.84
C HIS A 121 -5.23 -15.98 12.54
N LEU A 122 -5.94 -17.04 12.93
CA LEU A 122 -7.21 -16.99 13.63
C LEU A 122 -7.07 -17.53 15.05
N TYR A 123 -7.70 -16.84 15.99
CA TYR A 123 -7.63 -17.13 17.41
C TYR A 123 -9.04 -17.32 17.98
N ALA A 124 -9.23 -18.36 18.77
CA ALA A 124 -10.45 -18.63 19.51
C ALA A 124 -10.58 -17.61 20.65
N LEU A 125 -11.55 -16.70 20.53
CA LEU A 125 -11.70 -15.58 21.45
C LEU A 125 -11.85 -16.03 22.91
N ASN A 126 -12.54 -17.14 23.15
CA ASN A 126 -12.72 -17.69 24.51
C ASN A 126 -11.39 -18.11 25.15
N ARG A 127 -10.46 -18.69 24.37
CA ARG A 127 -9.11 -19.05 24.85
C ARG A 127 -8.32 -17.79 25.16
N VAL A 128 -8.37 -16.80 24.26
CA VAL A 128 -7.66 -15.53 24.45
C VAL A 128 -8.18 -14.79 25.68
N LYS A 129 -9.50 -14.73 25.90
CA LYS A 129 -10.09 -14.08 27.09
C LYS A 129 -9.70 -14.77 28.39
N ARG A 130 -9.60 -16.11 28.39
CA ARG A 130 -9.15 -16.87 29.56
C ARG A 130 -7.73 -16.50 29.94
N ILE A 131 -6.81 -16.51 28.98
CA ILE A 131 -5.41 -16.11 29.21
C ILE A 131 -5.35 -14.64 29.63
N ALA A 132 -6.16 -13.77 29.01
CA ALA A 132 -6.23 -12.36 29.38
C ALA A 132 -6.74 -12.11 30.81
N SER A 133 -7.43 -13.08 31.43
CA SER A 133 -7.93 -12.98 32.81
C SER A 133 -6.88 -13.33 33.87
N GLU A 134 -5.73 -13.88 33.47
CA GLU A 134 -4.61 -14.10 34.38
C GLU A 134 -4.06 -12.75 34.85
N ASN A 135 -3.88 -12.57 36.16
CA ASN A 135 -3.57 -11.27 36.78
C ASN A 135 -2.40 -10.52 36.11
N GLU A 136 -1.32 -11.22 35.75
CA GLU A 136 -0.16 -10.61 35.08
C GLU A 136 -0.52 -10.09 33.67
N VAL A 137 -1.24 -10.91 32.89
CA VAL A 137 -1.65 -10.58 31.53
C VAL A 137 -2.65 -9.42 31.53
N ALA A 138 -3.62 -9.45 32.45
CA ALA A 138 -4.62 -8.40 32.61
C ALA A 138 -3.97 -7.04 32.88
N ALA A 139 -2.98 -6.99 33.77
CA ALA A 139 -2.25 -5.76 34.09
C ALA A 139 -1.47 -5.22 32.88
N GLU A 140 -0.78 -6.07 32.12
CA GLU A 140 -0.06 -5.64 30.92
C GLU A 140 -0.99 -5.16 29.81
N LEU A 141 -2.12 -5.84 29.60
CA LEU A 141 -3.13 -5.43 28.62
C LEU A 141 -3.75 -4.08 29.00
N ALA A 142 -4.08 -3.86 30.28
CA ALA A 142 -4.58 -2.59 30.77
C ALA A 142 -3.58 -1.45 30.55
N ASN A 143 -2.30 -1.68 30.85
CA ASN A 143 -1.23 -0.70 30.60
C ASN A 143 -1.09 -0.35 29.12
N VAL A 144 -1.14 -1.35 28.23
CA VAL A 144 -1.10 -1.12 26.78
C VAL A 144 -2.30 -0.29 26.33
N LEU A 145 -3.50 -0.62 26.79
CA LEU A 145 -4.72 0.09 26.43
C LEU A 145 -4.69 1.55 26.94
N ALA A 146 -4.21 1.78 28.15
CA ALA A 146 -4.07 3.11 28.73
C ALA A 146 -3.08 4.02 27.95
N GLN A 147 -2.01 3.45 27.39
CA GLN A 147 -1.01 4.23 26.63
C GLN A 147 -1.40 4.50 25.17
N ARG A 148 -2.40 3.78 24.62
CA ARG A 148 -2.85 3.96 23.23
C ARG A 148 -3.27 5.37 22.86
N PRO A 149 -4.10 6.09 23.62
CA PRO A 149 -4.53 7.44 23.23
C PRO A 149 -3.34 8.38 23.05
N ALA A 150 -2.39 8.39 23.98
CA ALA A 150 -1.18 9.20 23.90
C ALA A 150 -0.31 8.83 22.68
N ARG A 151 -0.11 7.54 22.42
CA ARG A 151 0.63 7.07 21.22
C ARG A 151 -0.07 7.45 19.92
N LYS A 152 -1.40 7.38 19.88
CA LYS A 152 -2.20 7.78 18.72
C LYS A 152 -2.08 9.28 18.46
N GLN A 153 -2.18 10.10 19.50
CA GLN A 153 -2.02 11.55 19.40
C GLN A 153 -0.61 11.93 18.94
N ALA A 154 0.43 11.32 19.51
CA ALA A 154 1.81 11.56 19.09
C ALA A 154 2.05 11.20 17.62
N ALA A 155 1.52 10.05 17.16
CA ALA A 155 1.61 9.65 15.77
C ALA A 155 0.87 10.60 14.82
N GLN A 156 -0.31 11.08 15.23
CA GLN A 156 -1.08 12.08 14.47
C GLN A 156 -0.34 13.41 14.39
N GLN A 157 0.25 13.88 15.51
CA GLN A 157 1.02 15.11 15.52
C GLN A 157 2.25 15.00 14.62
N ALA A 158 3.01 13.89 14.71
CA ALA A 158 4.16 13.67 13.84
C ALA A 158 3.76 13.61 12.36
N ALA A 159 2.63 12.98 12.03
CA ALA A 159 2.11 12.97 10.66
C ALA A 159 1.74 14.37 10.17
N ARG A 160 1.08 15.18 11.01
CA ARG A 160 0.75 16.58 10.71
C ARG A 160 2.00 17.44 10.51
N THR A 161 2.99 17.32 11.39
CA THR A 161 4.25 18.08 11.25
C THR A 161 4.96 17.71 9.96
N ARG A 162 4.99 16.42 9.59
CA ARG A 162 5.57 15.98 8.31
C ARG A 162 4.79 16.50 7.10
N SER A 163 3.46 16.52 7.15
CA SER A 163 2.66 17.04 6.04
C SER A 163 2.85 18.54 5.87
N ILE A 164 2.93 19.30 6.97
CA ILE A 164 3.19 20.75 6.94
C ILE A 164 4.59 21.01 6.38
N ALA A 165 5.62 20.34 6.89
CA ALA A 165 6.99 20.52 6.41
C ALA A 165 7.17 20.09 4.93
N GLU A 166 6.39 19.12 4.46
CA GLU A 166 6.35 18.76 3.04
C GLU A 166 5.68 19.84 2.20
N GLN A 167 4.55 20.37 2.67
CA GLN A 167 3.85 21.46 2.00
C GLN A 167 4.71 22.73 1.92
N GLU A 168 5.34 23.13 3.02
CA GLU A 168 6.27 24.27 3.06
C GLU A 168 7.45 24.08 2.10
N ARG A 169 8.00 22.87 1.99
CA ARG A 169 9.07 22.56 1.02
C ARG A 169 8.59 22.67 -0.42
N GLN A 170 7.37 22.20 -0.71
CA GLN A 170 6.78 22.32 -2.05
C GLN A 170 6.50 23.78 -2.40
N GLU A 171 5.96 24.56 -1.47
CA GLU A 171 5.72 26.00 -1.64
C GLU A 171 7.03 26.77 -1.86
N ALA A 172 8.07 26.48 -1.08
CA ALA A 172 9.39 27.10 -1.26
C ALA A 172 10.03 26.75 -2.60
N ALA A 173 9.91 25.49 -3.04
CA ALA A 173 10.39 25.06 -4.36
C ALA A 173 9.62 25.75 -5.50
N HIS A 174 8.30 25.91 -5.33
CA HIS A 174 7.44 26.61 -6.28
C HIS A 174 7.78 28.10 -6.37
N GLN A 175 7.96 28.78 -5.24
CA GLN A 175 8.41 30.18 -5.20
C GLN A 175 9.78 30.34 -5.86
N SER A 176 10.74 29.46 -5.55
CA SER A 176 12.08 29.50 -6.14
C SER A 176 12.05 29.33 -7.66
N PHE A 177 11.17 28.45 -8.15
CA PHE A 177 10.96 28.26 -9.58
C PHE A 177 10.37 29.51 -10.25
N HIS A 178 9.37 30.16 -9.64
CA HIS A 178 8.82 31.40 -10.19
C HIS A 178 9.83 32.55 -10.19
N MET A 179 10.63 32.70 -9.13
CA MET A 179 11.73 33.67 -9.13
C MET A 179 12.75 33.41 -10.26
N PHE A 180 13.07 32.14 -10.54
CA PHE A 180 13.90 31.78 -11.67
C PHE A 180 13.26 32.16 -13.01
N LEU A 181 11.97 31.85 -13.21
CA LEU A 181 11.25 32.19 -14.44
C LEU A 181 11.13 33.70 -14.65
N ASP A 182 10.88 34.47 -13.59
CA ASP A 182 10.78 35.93 -13.66
C ASP A 182 12.11 36.58 -14.05
N GLY A 183 13.22 35.99 -13.64
CA GLY A 183 14.57 36.42 -14.03
C GLY A 183 15.00 35.96 -15.42
N LEU A 184 14.23 35.08 -16.06
CA LEU A 184 14.58 34.51 -17.35
C LEU A 184 14.11 35.43 -18.49
N ALA A 185 15.07 35.94 -19.27
CA ALA A 185 14.79 36.70 -20.49
C ALA A 185 14.94 35.80 -21.72
N PHE A 186 13.84 35.54 -22.43
CA PHE A 186 13.88 34.88 -23.73
C PHE A 186 14.20 35.93 -24.81
N ILE A 187 15.33 35.76 -25.49
CA ILE A 187 15.71 36.62 -26.61
C ILE A 187 15.18 35.99 -27.88
N VAL A 188 14.01 36.46 -28.33
CA VAL A 188 13.43 36.04 -29.60
C VAL A 188 13.95 36.97 -30.72
N PRO A 189 14.59 36.44 -31.77
CA PRO A 189 15.10 37.26 -32.86
C PRO A 189 13.97 37.92 -33.63
N THR A 190 14.15 39.18 -34.03
CA THR A 190 13.16 39.94 -34.81
C THR A 190 13.55 40.00 -36.28
N TRP A 191 12.75 39.35 -37.12
CA TRP A 191 12.88 39.34 -38.57
C TRP A 191 11.59 39.85 -39.23
N SER A 192 11.65 40.12 -40.53
CA SER A 192 10.42 40.20 -41.31
C SER A 192 9.70 38.85 -41.29
N VAL A 193 8.37 38.86 -41.36
CA VAL A 193 7.57 37.61 -41.33
C VAL A 193 7.91 36.70 -42.51
N GLU A 194 8.24 37.27 -43.66
CA GLU A 194 8.71 36.51 -44.83
C GLU A 194 10.05 35.79 -44.56
N ALA A 195 11.01 36.47 -43.92
CA ALA A 195 12.28 35.86 -43.54
C ALA A 195 12.09 34.77 -42.46
N LEU A 196 11.22 35.03 -41.48
CA LEU A 196 10.85 34.03 -40.46
C LEU A 196 10.25 32.78 -41.12
N LEU A 197 9.27 32.94 -42.00
CA LEU A 197 8.63 31.82 -42.70
C LEU A 197 9.64 31.02 -43.54
N LYS A 198 10.58 31.70 -44.22
CA LYS A 198 11.64 31.04 -44.97
C LYS A 198 12.50 30.14 -44.08
N GLN A 199 12.92 30.65 -42.91
CA GLN A 199 13.72 29.86 -41.96
C GLN A 199 12.90 28.70 -41.37
N ALA A 200 11.67 28.96 -40.94
CA ALA A 200 10.80 27.98 -40.32
C ALA A 200 10.45 26.83 -41.29
N LEU A 201 10.14 27.14 -42.56
CA LEU A 201 9.91 26.15 -43.61
C LEU A 201 11.17 25.34 -43.92
N SER A 202 12.33 26.01 -44.04
CA SER A 202 13.61 25.31 -44.25
C SER A 202 13.88 24.32 -43.12
N ARG A 203 13.62 24.72 -41.88
CA ARG A 203 13.77 23.84 -40.72
C ARG A 203 12.78 22.69 -40.76
N TYR A 204 11.49 22.96 -40.94
CA TYR A 204 10.46 21.94 -41.01
C TYR A 204 10.77 20.85 -42.05
N ASN A 205 11.15 21.25 -43.26
CA ASN A 205 11.48 20.35 -44.37
C ASN A 205 12.77 19.54 -44.13
N THR A 206 13.68 20.04 -43.29
CA THR A 206 14.90 19.31 -42.92
C THR A 206 14.60 18.16 -41.94
N PHE A 207 13.62 18.34 -41.04
CA PHE A 207 13.34 17.38 -39.97
C PHE A 207 12.19 16.43 -40.28
N ASN A 208 11.27 16.81 -41.16
CA ASN A 208 10.14 15.96 -41.56
C ASN A 208 10.44 15.25 -42.88
N TYR A 209 11.18 14.14 -42.79
CA TYR A 209 11.50 13.29 -43.94
C TYR A 209 10.22 12.85 -44.67
N GLY A 210 10.08 13.26 -45.93
CA GLY A 210 8.96 12.88 -46.81
C GLY A 210 7.78 13.86 -46.82
N LEU A 211 7.81 14.91 -46.00
CA LEU A 211 6.85 16.02 -46.08
C LEU A 211 7.58 17.28 -46.56
N SER A 212 6.94 18.02 -47.47
CA SER A 212 7.47 19.30 -47.97
C SER A 212 6.42 20.37 -47.74
N ALA A 213 6.71 21.29 -46.84
CA ALA A 213 5.95 22.52 -46.65
C ALA A 213 6.49 23.62 -47.57
N SER A 214 5.60 24.51 -47.99
CA SER A 214 5.86 25.61 -48.90
C SER A 214 5.05 26.86 -48.54
N ILE A 215 5.44 28.03 -49.04
CA ILE A 215 4.74 29.28 -48.76
C ILE A 215 3.29 29.33 -49.29
N SER A 216 2.91 28.41 -50.18
CA SER A 216 1.54 28.26 -50.68
C SER A 216 0.62 27.48 -49.75
N ASP A 217 1.15 26.83 -48.72
CA ASP A 217 0.34 26.08 -47.75
C ASP A 217 -0.59 27.01 -46.96
N ASP A 218 -1.57 26.44 -46.26
CA ASP A 218 -2.56 27.22 -45.53
C ASP A 218 -1.92 28.09 -44.43
N ALA A 219 -2.54 29.25 -44.17
CA ALA A 219 -1.94 30.25 -43.28
C ALA A 219 -1.85 29.78 -41.82
N ASP A 220 -2.78 28.93 -41.37
CA ASP A 220 -2.77 28.38 -40.02
C ASP A 220 -1.61 27.41 -39.85
N PHE A 221 -1.35 26.55 -40.84
CA PHE A 221 -0.20 25.67 -40.88
C PHE A 221 1.12 26.44 -40.92
N LEU A 222 1.23 27.46 -41.77
CA LEU A 222 2.40 28.34 -41.81
C LEU A 222 2.64 29.06 -40.48
N TYR A 223 1.57 29.51 -39.82
CA TYR A 223 1.63 30.07 -38.48
C TYR A 223 2.13 29.04 -37.46
N GLN A 224 1.61 27.81 -37.48
CA GLN A 224 2.07 26.77 -36.57
C GLN A 224 3.55 26.44 -36.78
N ILE A 225 4.00 26.31 -38.04
CA ILE A 225 5.42 26.07 -38.33
C ILE A 225 6.29 27.23 -37.84
N ALA A 226 5.89 28.48 -38.12
CA ALA A 226 6.61 29.67 -37.67
C ALA A 226 6.68 29.73 -36.14
N ARG A 227 5.56 29.49 -35.47
CA ARG A 227 5.47 29.44 -34.01
C ARG A 227 6.39 28.36 -33.46
N THR A 228 6.26 27.11 -33.91
CA THR A 228 7.12 25.99 -33.47
C THR A 228 8.61 26.30 -33.65
N TYR A 229 9.00 26.88 -34.78
CA TYR A 229 10.39 27.29 -35.02
C TYR A 229 10.86 28.34 -34.00
N LEU A 230 10.03 29.35 -33.70
CA LEU A 230 10.36 30.34 -32.67
C LEU A 230 10.51 29.68 -31.28
N TYR A 231 9.62 28.75 -30.91
CA TYR A 231 9.70 28.04 -29.63
C TYR A 231 10.98 27.20 -29.52
N TYR A 232 11.21 26.28 -30.45
CA TYR A 232 12.23 25.24 -30.25
C TYR A 232 13.62 25.61 -30.79
N ASP A 233 13.68 26.41 -31.86
CA ASP A 233 14.95 26.73 -32.52
C ASP A 233 15.46 28.13 -32.15
N CYS A 234 14.58 29.05 -31.75
CA CYS A 234 14.96 30.42 -31.40
C CYS A 234 15.01 30.69 -29.90
N THR A 235 14.61 29.74 -29.04
CA THR A 235 14.73 29.88 -27.59
C THR A 235 15.33 28.63 -26.95
N ASN A 236 15.69 28.71 -25.67
CA ASN A 236 16.14 27.58 -24.87
C ASN A 236 14.97 26.74 -24.30
N TYR A 237 13.77 26.84 -24.89
CA TYR A 237 12.56 26.15 -24.44
C TYR A 237 12.77 24.64 -24.20
N GLU A 238 13.32 23.93 -25.17
CA GLU A 238 13.54 22.48 -25.07
C GLU A 238 14.47 22.10 -23.92
N ALA A 239 15.57 22.86 -23.74
CA ALA A 239 16.50 22.64 -22.65
C ALA A 239 15.83 22.86 -21.28
N LEU A 240 14.94 23.85 -21.16
CA LEU A 240 14.17 24.08 -19.94
C LEU A 240 13.16 22.96 -19.69
N LEU A 241 12.49 22.45 -20.73
CA LEU A 241 11.58 21.31 -20.59
C LEU A 241 12.27 20.02 -20.13
N GLN A 242 13.55 19.85 -20.46
CA GLN A 242 14.36 18.72 -19.99
C GLN A 242 14.77 18.86 -18.53
N LEU A 243 14.92 20.10 -18.03
CA LEU A 243 15.28 20.36 -16.64
C LEU A 243 14.08 20.24 -15.67
N TYR A 244 12.86 20.43 -16.17
CA TYR A 244 11.64 20.42 -15.36
C TYR A 244 10.63 19.38 -15.84
N ASP A 245 10.31 18.41 -14.98
CA ASP A 245 9.45 17.27 -15.33
C ASP A 245 7.98 17.44 -14.90
N SER A 246 7.68 18.43 -14.06
CA SER A 246 6.30 18.71 -13.64
C SER A 246 5.50 19.36 -14.77
N ASP A 247 4.33 18.78 -15.09
CA ASP A 247 3.38 19.34 -16.07
C ASP A 247 3.08 20.81 -15.83
N ARG A 248 2.96 21.21 -14.55
CA ARG A 248 2.71 22.60 -14.17
C ARG A 248 3.88 23.50 -14.52
N GLN A 249 5.10 23.10 -14.19
CA GLN A 249 6.31 23.88 -14.52
C GLN A 249 6.48 24.02 -16.03
N ARG A 250 6.21 22.96 -16.79
CA ARG A 250 6.25 22.99 -18.26
C ARG A 250 5.22 23.95 -18.84
N ALA A 251 4.02 24.03 -18.25
CA ALA A 251 3.00 24.99 -18.64
C ALA A 251 3.44 26.43 -18.37
N ASP A 252 4.03 26.70 -17.21
CA ASP A 252 4.53 28.04 -16.85
C ASP A 252 5.69 28.49 -17.76
N ILE A 253 6.64 27.59 -18.05
CA ILE A 253 7.72 27.84 -19.03
C ILE A 253 7.12 28.16 -20.40
N ARG A 254 6.14 27.37 -20.87
CA ARG A 254 5.48 27.59 -22.16
C ARG A 254 4.82 28.96 -22.22
N ALA A 255 4.07 29.34 -21.19
CA ALA A 255 3.42 30.64 -21.10
C ALA A 255 4.44 31.80 -21.18
N LYS A 256 5.60 31.65 -20.53
CA LYS A 256 6.65 32.66 -20.57
C LYS A 256 7.31 32.79 -21.94
N VAL A 257 7.53 31.68 -22.65
CA VAL A 257 8.01 31.72 -24.04
C VAL A 257 6.95 32.32 -24.96
N GLU A 258 5.67 31.99 -24.74
CA GLU A 258 4.56 32.53 -25.51
C GLU A 258 4.49 34.06 -25.41
N GLU A 259 4.62 34.59 -24.19
CA GLU A 259 4.70 36.02 -23.92
C GLU A 259 5.85 36.68 -24.71
N ALA A 260 7.04 36.07 -24.70
CA ALA A 260 8.21 36.60 -25.41
C ALA A 260 8.05 36.56 -26.94
N VAL A 261 7.43 35.50 -27.46
CA VAL A 261 7.14 35.35 -28.90
C VAL A 261 6.10 36.38 -29.34
N GLU A 262 5.02 36.57 -28.58
CA GLU A 262 3.98 37.55 -28.89
C GLU A 262 4.53 38.99 -28.81
N ALA A 263 5.40 39.27 -27.84
CA ALA A 263 6.08 40.57 -27.76
C ALA A 263 6.97 40.85 -28.97
N ALA A 264 7.68 39.85 -29.50
CA ALA A 264 8.53 39.99 -30.67
C ALA A 264 7.75 40.02 -32.00
N TYR A 265 6.64 39.28 -32.07
CA TYR A 265 5.81 39.12 -33.26
C TYR A 265 4.32 39.28 -32.92
N PRO A 266 3.86 40.52 -32.62
CA PRO A 266 2.46 40.75 -32.30
C PRO A 266 1.58 40.40 -33.50
N ASN A 267 0.45 39.75 -33.23
CA ASN A 267 -0.52 39.29 -34.23
C ASN A 267 0.13 38.47 -35.36
N LEU A 268 1.04 37.55 -35.01
CA LEU A 268 1.82 36.79 -35.99
C LEU A 268 0.95 36.11 -37.05
N LEU A 269 -0.20 35.52 -36.67
CA LEU A 269 -1.11 34.87 -37.59
C LEU A 269 -1.63 35.81 -38.69
N GLU A 270 -2.11 37.00 -38.31
CA GLU A 270 -2.59 38.01 -39.26
C GLU A 270 -1.47 38.43 -40.21
N ARG A 271 -0.26 38.61 -39.69
CA ARG A 271 0.90 39.00 -40.50
C ARG A 271 1.32 37.90 -41.47
N VAL A 272 1.21 36.63 -41.08
CA VAL A 272 1.43 35.47 -41.97
C VAL A 272 0.39 35.48 -43.10
N GLN A 273 -0.88 35.70 -42.78
CA GLN A 273 -1.96 35.81 -43.78
C GLN A 273 -1.69 36.94 -44.78
N MET A 274 -1.27 38.12 -44.30
CA MET A 274 -0.92 39.25 -45.16
C MET A 274 0.25 38.95 -46.10
N VAL A 275 1.33 38.34 -45.59
CA VAL A 275 2.49 37.96 -46.40
C VAL A 275 2.10 36.95 -47.47
N LYS A 276 1.29 35.94 -47.10
CA LYS A 276 0.77 34.95 -48.04
C LYS A 276 -0.02 35.61 -49.17
N ALA A 277 -1.04 36.42 -48.82
CA ALA A 277 -1.89 37.10 -49.80
C ALA A 277 -1.08 37.99 -50.76
N ARG A 278 -0.07 38.71 -50.23
CA ARG A 278 0.84 39.53 -51.05
C ARG A 278 1.66 38.70 -52.03
N LEU A 279 2.18 37.54 -51.60
CA LEU A 279 2.98 36.66 -52.45
C LEU A 279 2.13 35.93 -53.50
N GLU A 280 0.86 35.63 -53.18
CA GLU A 280 -0.11 35.07 -54.14
C GLU A 280 -0.55 36.11 -55.16
N GLY A 281 -0.79 37.36 -54.75
CA GLY A 281 -1.14 38.46 -55.65
C GLY A 281 -0.03 38.86 -56.63
N ASN A 282 1.24 38.67 -56.25
CA ASN A 282 2.41 38.92 -57.11
C ASN A 282 2.72 37.77 -58.08
N ARG A 283 1.96 36.66 -58.05
CA ARG A 283 2.11 35.50 -58.95
C ARG A 283 1.17 35.54 -60.16
N LEU A 284 0.30 36.55 -60.27
CA LEU A 284 -0.58 36.84 -61.41
C LEU A 284 0.05 37.89 -62.33
#